data_AF-A0A3B1BTS7-F1
#
_entry.id   AF-A0A3B1BTS7-F1
#
_cell.length_a   1.000
_cell.length_b   1.000
_cell.length_c   1.000
_cell.angle_alpha   90.00
_cell.angle_beta   90.00
_cell.angle_gamma   90.00
#
_symmetry.space_group_name_H-M   'P 1'
#
loop_
_entity.id
_entity.type
_entity.pdbx_description
1 polymer ?
#
loop_
_entity_poly.entity_id
_entity_poly.type
_entity_poly.pdbx_seq_one_letter_code
_entity_poly.pdbx_strand_id
1 'polypeptide(L)' 'MVSENSFNTESLDYYILGDQPTTCGKCGARTDFDELNSELQKHQCLNIQCGYEFIAVGDAN' A
#
# COMPACT_ATOMS: atom_id res chain seq x y z
N MET A 1 17.86 22.25 -10.25
CA MET A 1 16.41 22.04 -10.25
C MET A 1 16.15 20.57 -10.52
N VAL A 2 16.21 19.74 -9.49
CA VAL A 2 15.79 18.34 -9.63
C VAL A 2 14.30 18.34 -9.37
N SER A 3 13.52 18.18 -10.44
CA SER A 3 12.10 17.91 -10.35
C SER A 3 11.98 16.48 -9.85
N GLU A 4 11.89 16.30 -8.53
CA GLU A 4 11.55 15.04 -7.89
C GLU A 4 10.11 14.68 -8.25
N ASN A 5 9.94 14.05 -9.41
CA ASN A 5 8.71 13.33 -9.74
C ASN A 5 9.07 11.85 -9.87
N SER A 6 9.60 11.29 -8.78
CA SER A 6 9.83 9.86 -8.64
C SER A 6 8.49 9.20 -8.35
N PHE A 7 7.76 8.82 -9.40
CA PHE A 7 6.76 7.76 -9.29
C PHE A 7 7.56 6.45 -9.08
N ASN A 8 7.89 6.18 -7.82
CA ASN A 8 8.84 5.14 -7.42
C ASN A 8 8.11 3.80 -7.29
N THR A 9 7.80 3.17 -8.43
CA THR A 9 7.12 1.87 -8.50
C THR A 9 8.06 0.66 -8.37
N GLU A 10 9.24 0.82 -7.76
CA GLU A 10 10.20 -0.29 -7.54
C GLU A 10 10.41 -0.66 -6.06
N SER A 11 9.68 -0.03 -5.13
CA SER A 11 9.83 -0.26 -3.68
C SER A 11 8.51 -0.16 -2.92
N LEU A 12 7.48 -0.90 -3.36
CA LEU A 12 6.25 -1.03 -2.56
C LEU A 12 6.56 -1.82 -1.28
N ASP A 13 6.17 -1.27 -0.13
CA ASP A 13 6.33 -1.91 1.16
C ASP A 13 5.43 -3.15 1.26
N TYR A 14 5.94 -4.22 1.88
CA TYR A 14 5.21 -5.47 2.12
C TYR A 14 4.77 -5.54 3.57
N TYR A 15 3.46 -5.68 3.80
CA TYR A 15 2.86 -5.81 5.12
C TYR A 15 2.22 -7.19 5.27
N ILE A 16 2.21 -7.74 6.48
CA ILE A 16 1.44 -8.97 6.74
C ILE A 16 0.04 -8.56 7.19
N LEU A 17 -1.01 -9.09 6.53
CA LEU A 17 -2.40 -8.70 6.80
C LEU A 17 -2.83 -8.86 8.27
N GLY A 18 -2.12 -9.70 9.03
CA GLY A 18 -2.35 -9.93 10.46
C GLY A 18 -1.80 -8.87 11.43
N ASP A 19 -0.82 -8.05 11.04
CA ASP A 19 -0.12 -7.11 11.95
C ASP A 19 -0.44 -5.61 11.71
N GLN A 20 -1.43 -5.30 10.85
CA GLN A 20 -1.94 -3.98 10.39
C GLN A 20 -1.21 -3.31 9.18
N PRO A 21 -1.85 -2.36 8.44
CA PRO A 21 -3.20 -1.79 8.60
C PRO A 21 -4.11 -1.81 7.35
N THR A 22 -5.43 -1.71 7.59
CA THR A 22 -6.52 -1.38 6.63
C THR A 22 -6.64 0.13 6.32
N THR A 23 -5.68 0.92 6.79
CA THR A 23 -5.58 2.38 6.62
C THR A 23 -4.14 2.76 6.31
N CYS A 24 -3.93 3.90 5.65
CA CYS A 24 -2.61 4.37 5.25
C CYS A 24 -1.74 4.73 6.47
N GLY A 25 -0.63 4.03 6.67
CA GLY A 25 0.33 4.31 7.76
C GLY A 25 1.01 5.68 7.69
N LYS A 26 0.91 6.39 6.55
CA LYS A 26 1.45 7.75 6.37
C LYS A 26 0.51 8.85 6.82
N CYS A 27 -0.78 8.74 6.50
CA CYS A 27 -1.75 9.81 6.70
C CYS A 27 -2.99 9.41 7.51
N GLY A 28 -3.12 8.13 7.87
CA GLY A 28 -4.28 7.58 8.59
C GLY A 28 -5.57 7.49 7.77
N ALA A 29 -5.55 7.88 6.49
CA ALA A 29 -6.72 7.77 5.62
C ALA A 29 -7.03 6.31 5.28
N ARG A 30 -8.26 6.04 4.84
CA ARG A 30 -8.63 4.70 4.35
C ARG A 30 -7.84 4.35 3.10
N THR A 31 -7.47 3.08 3.01
CA THR A 31 -6.90 2.50 1.80
C THR A 31 -7.97 1.66 1.13
N ASP A 32 -7.97 1.70 -0.20
CA ASP A 32 -8.64 0.71 -1.04
C ASP A 32 -7.69 -0.46 -1.21
N PHE A 33 -8.22 -1.65 -1.48
CA PHE A 33 -7.39 -2.82 -1.75
C PHE A 33 -7.88 -3.59 -2.96
N ASP A 34 -6.93 -4.04 -3.76
CA ASP A 34 -7.13 -4.94 -4.89
C ASP A 34 -6.50 -6.30 -4.59
N GLU A 35 -7.30 -7.36 -4.64
CA GLU A 35 -6.81 -8.73 -4.53
C GLU A 35 -6.04 -9.09 -5.80
N LEU A 36 -4.71 -9.17 -5.70
CA LEU A 36 -3.84 -9.56 -6.81
C LEU A 36 -3.79 -11.08 -6.97
N ASN A 37 -3.71 -11.80 -5.86
CA ASN A 37 -3.78 -13.26 -5.82
C ASN A 37 -4.36 -13.70 -4.47
N SER A 38 -4.46 -15.03 -4.25
CA SER A 38 -5.05 -15.60 -3.02
C SER A 38 -4.33 -15.18 -1.73
N GLU A 39 -3.12 -14.62 -1.84
CA GLU A 39 -2.24 -14.29 -0.70
C GLU A 39 -1.73 -12.85 -0.74
N LEU A 40 -2.01 -12.05 -1.77
CA LEU A 40 -1.47 -10.71 -2.00
C LEU A 40 -2.61 -9.76 -2.33
N GLN A 41 -2.66 -8.68 -1.58
CA GLN A 41 -3.60 -7.58 -1.75
C GLN A 41 -2.80 -6.30 -1.93
N LYS A 42 -3.03 -5.57 -3.02
CA LYS A 42 -2.43 -4.25 -3.21
C LYS A 42 -3.31 -3.21 -2.54
N HIS A 43 -2.79 -2.50 -1.55
CA HIS A 43 -3.47 -1.38 -0.92
C HIS A 43 -3.03 -0.05 -1.53
N GLN A 44 -4.01 0.81 -1.80
CA GLN A 44 -3.80 2.18 -2.27
C GLN A 44 -4.53 3.16 -1.37
N CYS A 45 -3.82 4.18 -0.90
CA CYS A 45 -4.40 5.23 -0.08
C CYS A 45 -5.38 6.08 -0.90
N LEU A 46 -6.64 6.17 -0.45
CA LEU A 46 -7.68 6.99 -1.09
C LEU A 46 -7.45 8.50 -0.94
N ASN A 47 -6.58 8.91 -0.03
CA ASN A 47 -6.17 10.30 0.06
C ASN A 47 -5.26 10.65 -1.11
N ILE A 48 -5.79 11.42 -2.06
CA ILE A 48 -5.13 11.91 -3.27
C ILE A 48 -3.87 12.72 -2.94
N GLN A 49 -3.82 13.38 -1.78
CA GLN A 49 -2.63 14.11 -1.35
C GLN A 49 -1.50 13.21 -0.84
N CYS A 50 -1.82 11.98 -0.44
CA CYS A 50 -0.83 11.00 0.02
C CYS A 50 -0.38 10.08 -1.12
N GLY A 51 -1.33 9.49 -1.85
CA GLY A 51 -1.05 8.58 -2.96
C GLY A 51 -0.19 7.35 -2.61
N TYR A 52 -0.09 7.00 -1.32
CA TYR A 52 0.76 5.89 -0.87
C TYR A 52 0.16 4.53 -1.25
N GLU A 53 0.99 3.64 -1.75
CA GLU A 53 0.63 2.29 -2.19
C GLU A 53 1.54 1.27 -1.52
N PHE A 54 1.00 0.10 -1.16
CA PHE A 54 1.73 -0.99 -0.54
C PHE A 54 1.10 -2.34 -0.85
N ILE A 55 1.84 -3.43 -0.66
CA ILE A 55 1.34 -4.80 -0.83
C ILE A 55 1.14 -5.42 0.55
N ALA A 56 -0.04 -5.96 0.82
CA ALA A 56 -0.30 -6.78 1.99
C ALA A 56 -0.29 -8.26 1.57
N VAL A 57 0.44 -9.08 2.31
CA VAL A 57 0.53 -10.52 2.13
C VAL A 57 -0.27 -11.19 3.24
N GLY A 58 -1.28 -11.98 2.87
CA GLY A 58 -1.97 -12.89 3.78
C GLY A 58 -1.08 -14.10 4.06
N ASP A 59 -0.95 -14.45 5.34
CA ASP A 59 -0.32 -15.70 5.75
C ASP A 59 -1.25 -16.85 5.35
N ALA A 60 -0.97 -17.52 4.22
CA ALA A 60 -1.58 -18.81 3.94
C ALA A 60 -0.90 -19.85 4.83
N ASN A 61 -1.58 -20.20 5.92
CA ASN A 61 -1.28 -21.40 6.70
C ASN A 61 -1.43 -22.67 5.85
#